data_AF-F8KV53-F1
#
_entry.id   AF-F8KV53-F1
#
_cell.length_a   1.000
_cell.length_b   1.000
_cell.length_c   1.000
_cell.angle_alpha   90.00
_cell.angle_beta   90.00
_cell.angle_gamma   90.00
#
_symmetry.space_group_name_H-M   'P 1'
#
loop_
_entity.id
_entity.type
_entity.pdbx_description
1 polymer ?
#
loop_
_entity_poly.entity_id
_entity_poly.type
_entity_poly.pdbx_seq_one_letter_code
_entity_poly.pdbx_strand_id
1 'polypeptide(L)'
;MARVGQRGTLTRTWAKKGTRPRLTRQQQFEYAYIFGAVCPKTNQSVGLVLPAANSNAMLVHLEEISKIFLKVVMELLCWMEQIGIKRKKLGYSII
;
A
#
# COMPACT_ATOMS: atom_id res chain seq x y z
N MET A 1 -1.24 2.64 -4.08
CA MET A 1 -0.33 1.47 -4.04
C MET A 1 0.82 1.71 -5.00
N ALA A 2 2.05 1.44 -4.59
CA ALA A 2 3.24 1.63 -5.41
C ALA A 2 3.98 0.31 -5.59
N ARG A 3 4.53 0.04 -6.78
CA ARG A 3 5.43 -1.09 -7.01
C ARG A 3 6.87 -0.57 -7.04
N VAL A 4 7.71 -1.13 -6.19
CA VAL A 4 9.12 -0.79 -6.10
C VAL A 4 9.96 -2.00 -6.45
N GLY A 5 10.94 -1.83 -7.33
CA GLY A 5 11.89 -2.88 -7.67
C GLY A 5 13.03 -2.28 -8.46
N GLN A 6 14.23 -2.81 -8.26
CA GLN A 6 15.42 -2.34 -8.95
C GLN A 6 15.49 -2.98 -10.32
N ARG A 7 15.45 -2.16 -11.37
CA ARG A 7 15.68 -2.61 -12.73
C ARG A 7 17.09 -2.24 -13.16
N GLY A 8 17.91 -3.24 -13.44
CA GLY A 8 19.23 -3.03 -14.03
C GLY A 8 19.11 -2.27 -15.37
N THR A 9 19.96 -1.26 -15.54
CA THR A 9 20.05 -0.51 -16.79
C THR A 9 20.83 -1.33 -17.82
N LEU A 10 20.35 -1.36 -19.06
CA LEU A 10 21.06 -2.01 -20.15
C LEU A 10 22.32 -1.21 -20.50
N THR A 11 23.49 -1.79 -20.24
CA THR A 11 24.78 -1.24 -20.67
C THR A 11 25.29 -1.99 -21.90
N ARG A 12 26.18 -1.33 -22.65
CA ARG A 12 26.91 -2.01 -23.72
C ARG A 12 28.08 -2.77 -23.11
N THR A 13 28.23 -4.04 -23.48
CA THR A 13 29.39 -4.83 -23.07
C THR A 13 30.58 -4.54 -23.97
N TRP A 14 31.78 -4.59 -23.41
CA TRP A 14 33.03 -4.57 -24.19
C TRP A 14 33.06 -5.77 -25.13
N ALA A 15 33.36 -5.53 -26.39
CA ALA A 15 33.40 -6.55 -27.43
C ALA A 15 34.54 -6.26 -28.41
N LYS A 16 34.95 -7.30 -29.15
CA LYS A 16 35.96 -7.19 -30.20
C LYS A 16 35.55 -6.11 -31.21
N LYS A 17 36.51 -5.32 -31.68
CA LYS A 17 36.29 -4.29 -32.70
C LYS A 17 35.62 -4.92 -33.94
N GLY A 18 34.45 -4.39 -34.33
CA GLY A 18 33.63 -4.93 -35.42
C GLY A 18 32.38 -5.70 -34.97
N THR A 19 32.31 -6.15 -33.71
CA THR A 19 31.07 -6.69 -33.11
C THR A 19 30.47 -5.70 -32.13
N ARG A 20 29.16 -5.47 -32.22
CA ARG A 20 28.45 -4.51 -31.35
C ARG A 20 27.29 -5.17 -30.57
N PRO A 21 27.56 -6.21 -29.76
CA PRO A 21 26.53 -6.90 -29.01
C PRO A 21 25.82 -5.95 -28.05
N ARG A 22 24.51 -6.13 -27.91
CA ARG A 22 23.71 -5.50 -26.86
C ARG A 22 23.54 -6.56 -25.77
N LEU A 23 23.77 -6.21 -24.51
CA LEU A 23 23.49 -7.14 -23.42
C LEU A 23 21.98 -7.44 -23.42
N THR A 24 21.63 -8.73 -23.32
CA THR A 24 20.23 -9.13 -23.21
C THR A 24 19.66 -8.55 -21.93
N ARG A 25 18.50 -7.91 -22.01
CA ARG A 25 17.83 -7.35 -20.84
C ARG A 25 17.43 -8.52 -19.94
N GLN A 26 18.11 -8.68 -18.81
CA GLN A 26 17.56 -9.50 -17.73
C GLN A 26 16.17 -8.95 -17.39
N GLN A 27 15.17 -9.82 -17.31
CA GLN A 27 13.80 -9.46 -16.94
C GLN A 27 13.42 -10.01 -15.55
N GLN A 28 14.28 -10.84 -14.98
CA GLN A 28 14.17 -11.37 -13.63
C GLN A 28 14.57 -10.27 -12.65
N PHE A 29 13.59 -9.50 -12.20
CA PHE A 29 13.76 -8.51 -11.14
C PHE A 29 12.79 -8.82 -10.03
N GLU A 30 13.26 -8.65 -8.80
CA GLU A 30 12.41 -8.71 -7.62
C GLU A 30 11.65 -7.40 -7.48
N TYR A 31 10.38 -7.51 -7.09
CA TYR A 31 9.51 -6.38 -6.84
C TYR A 31 8.85 -6.55 -5.48
N ALA A 32 8.68 -5.45 -4.79
CA ALA A 32 7.83 -5.34 -3.62
C ALA A 32 6.72 -4.33 -3.89
N TYR A 33 5.61 -4.49 -3.20
CA TYR A 33 4.46 -3.62 -3.29
C TYR A 33 4.25 -2.88 -1.98
N ILE A 34 4.12 -1.56 -2.07
CA ILE A 34 3.89 -0.68 -0.95
C ILE A 34 2.41 -0.29 -0.93
N PHE A 35 1.75 -0.65 0.15
CA PHE A 35 0.40 -0.24 0.50
C PHE A 35 0.49 0.85 1.55
N GLY A 36 -0.29 1.92 1.39
CA GLY A 36 -0.26 3.05 2.31
C GLY A 36 -1.62 3.72 2.36
N ALA A 37 -2.03 4.09 3.57
CA ALA A 37 -3.25 4.85 3.80
C ALA A 37 -3.00 5.91 4.87
N VAL A 38 -3.64 7.07 4.71
CA VAL A 38 -3.47 8.23 5.59
C VAL A 38 -4.86 8.78 5.93
N CYS A 39 -5.09 9.12 7.20
CA CYS A 39 -6.25 9.89 7.60
C CYS A 39 -5.83 11.36 7.79
N PRO A 40 -6.26 12.28 6.91
CA PRO A 40 -5.90 13.69 7.02
C PRO A 40 -6.52 14.38 8.24
N LYS A 41 -7.61 13.84 8.79
CA LYS A 41 -8.25 14.41 9.99
C LYS A 41 -7.46 14.16 11.27
N THR A 42 -6.78 13.02 11.36
CA THR A 42 -6.04 12.61 12.57
C THR A 42 -4.53 12.65 12.38
N ASN A 43 -4.04 12.99 11.17
CA ASN A 43 -2.63 12.91 10.77
C ASN A 43 -1.98 11.54 11.02
N GLN A 44 -2.78 10.48 11.09
CA GLN A 44 -2.30 9.12 11.26
C GLN A 44 -2.11 8.46 9.89
N SER A 45 -1.08 7.63 9.78
CA SER A 45 -0.74 6.91 8.55
C SER A 45 -0.38 5.46 8.84
N VAL A 46 -0.73 4.57 7.91
CA VAL A 46 -0.28 3.17 7.92
C VAL A 46 0.40 2.85 6.59
N GLY A 47 1.47 2.06 6.64
CA GLY A 47 2.18 1.56 5.47
C GLY A 47 2.59 0.10 5.63
N LEU A 48 2.42 -0.71 4.58
CA LEU A 48 2.82 -2.12 4.53
C LEU A 48 3.59 -2.40 3.25
N VAL A 49 4.62 -3.25 3.33
CA VAL A 49 5.39 -3.74 2.18
C VAL A 49 5.11 -5.23 2.00
N LEU A 50 4.54 -5.62 0.86
CA LEU A 50 4.11 -6.99 0.57
C LEU A 50 4.70 -7.49 -0.76
N PRO A 51 4.97 -8.80 -0.89
CA PRO A 51 5.58 -9.36 -2.10
C PRO A 51 4.61 -9.44 -3.30
N ALA A 52 3.29 -9.35 -3.06
CA ALA A 52 2.28 -9.49 -4.09
C ALA A 52 1.12 -8.50 -3.92
N ALA A 53 0.51 -8.14 -5.05
CA ALA A 53 -0.67 -7.28 -5.14
C ALA A 53 -1.93 -8.14 -5.38
N ASN A 54 -2.33 -8.93 -4.40
CA ASN A 54 -3.51 -9.81 -4.49
C ASN A 54 -4.57 -9.46 -3.43
N SER A 55 -5.73 -10.12 -3.52
CA SER A 55 -6.84 -9.89 -2.59
C SER A 55 -6.44 -10.14 -1.13
N ASN A 56 -5.62 -11.16 -0.86
CA ASN A 56 -5.15 -11.44 0.50
C ASN A 56 -4.28 -10.30 1.04
N ALA A 57 -3.36 -9.76 0.24
CA ALA A 57 -2.56 -8.60 0.60
C ALA A 57 -3.42 -7.36 0.88
N MET A 58 -4.50 -7.18 0.11
CA MET A 58 -5.45 -6.09 0.34
C MET A 58 -6.26 -6.28 1.62
N LEU A 59 -6.67 -7.52 1.94
CA LEU A 59 -7.35 -7.82 3.20
C LEU A 59 -6.46 -7.49 4.40
N VAL A 60 -5.19 -7.91 4.38
CA VAL A 60 -4.21 -7.57 5.43
C VAL A 60 -4.03 -6.06 5.56
N HIS A 61 -4.01 -5.32 4.44
CA HIS A 61 -3.94 -3.86 4.48
C HIS A 61 -5.17 -3.22 5.11
N LEU A 62 -6.37 -3.70 4.78
CA LEU A 62 -7.63 -3.22 5.34
C LEU A 62 -7.77 -3.54 6.84
N GLU A 63 -7.31 -4.71 7.28
CA GLU A 63 -7.25 -5.06 8.70
C GLU A 63 -6.35 -4.09 9.47
N GLU A 64 -5.22 -3.70 8.90
CA GLU A 64 -4.29 -2.79 9.57
C GLU A 64 -4.82 -1.34 9.58
N ILE A 65 -5.47 -0.90 8.50
CA ILE A 65 -6.24 0.35 8.45
C ILE A 65 -7.31 0.34 9.55
N SER A 66 -8.07 -0.76 9.64
CA SER A 66 -9.12 -0.93 10.63
C SER A 66 -8.58 -0.78 12.06
N LYS A 67 -7.48 -1.45 12.41
CA LYS A 67 -6.90 -1.34 13.76
C LYS A 67 -6.44 0.08 14.11
N ILE A 68 -5.84 0.79 13.17
CA ILE A 68 -5.24 2.11 13.42
C ILE A 68 -6.34 3.19 13.44
N PHE A 69 -7.25 3.19 12.47
CA PHE A 69 -8.28 4.23 12.36
C PHE A 69 -9.56 3.92 13.14
N LEU A 70 -9.93 2.65 13.37
CA LEU A 70 -11.11 2.32 14.19
C LEU A 70 -10.83 2.33 15.68
N LYS A 71 -9.59 2.37 16.17
CA LYS A 71 -9.37 2.63 17.61
C LYS A 71 -9.93 3.99 18.02
N VAL A 72 -9.68 5.03 17.24
CA VAL A 72 -10.20 6.38 17.50
C VAL A 72 -11.72 6.43 17.32
N VAL A 73 -12.26 5.74 16.31
CA VAL A 73 -13.71 5.70 16.07
C VAL A 73 -14.45 4.85 17.10
N MET A 74 -13.87 3.74 17.58
CA MET A 74 -14.48 2.91 18.62
C MET A 74 -14.37 3.52 20.01
N GLU A 75 -13.28 4.21 20.35
CA GLU A 75 -13.21 4.99 21.60
C GLU A 75 -14.27 6.09 21.62
N LEU A 76 -14.42 6.82 20.51
CA LEU A 76 -15.50 7.81 20.35
C LEU A 76 -16.89 7.18 20.36
N LEU A 77 -17.11 6.04 19.69
CA LEU A 77 -18.42 5.36 19.70
C LEU A 77 -18.75 4.79 21.07
N CYS A 78 -17.78 4.23 21.79
CA CYS A 78 -17.94 3.75 23.16
C CYS A 78 -18.27 4.91 24.12
N TRP A 79 -17.60 6.05 23.96
CA TRP A 79 -17.90 7.28 24.69
C TRP A 79 -19.28 7.87 24.32
N MET A 80 -19.66 7.84 23.03
CA MET A 80 -20.97 8.30 22.57
C MET A 80 -22.12 7.37 22.99
N GLU A 81 -21.88 6.06 23.12
CA GLU A 81 -22.83 5.10 23.69
C GLU A 81 -22.98 5.30 25.21
N GLN A 82 -21.90 5.64 25.93
CA GLN A 82 -21.97 6.03 27.37
C GLN A 82 -22.76 7.33 27.60
N ILE A 83 -22.81 8.24 26.63
CA ILE A 83 -23.57 9.50 26.68
C ILE A 83 -24.97 9.38 26.02
N GLY A 84 -25.32 8.20 25.50
CA GLY A 84 -26.67 7.89 25.00
C GLY A 84 -27.00 8.41 23.59
N ILE A 85 -26.00 8.75 22.76
CA ILE A 85 -26.22 9.25 21.40
C ILE A 85 -26.40 8.08 20.43
N LYS A 86 -27.64 7.79 19.99
CA LYS A 86 -27.94 6.68 19.04
C LYS A 86 -27.46 6.98 17.62
N ARG A 87 -26.99 5.92 16.93
CA ARG A 87 -26.43 5.83 15.55
C ARG A 87 -27.35 6.29 14.39
N LYS A 88 -28.08 7.40 14.50
CA LYS A 88 -28.89 7.96 13.42
C LYS A 88 -28.28 9.26 12.92
N LYS A 89 -27.31 9.15 11.99
CA LYS A 89 -26.92 10.12 10.93
C LYS A 89 -25.44 9.96 10.56
N LEU A 90 -25.06 8.87 9.92
CA LEU A 90 -23.88 8.84 9.06
C LEU A 90 -24.25 8.06 7.80
N GLY A 91 -25.10 8.68 6.99
CA GLY A 91 -25.34 8.25 5.61
C GLY A 91 -24.11 8.59 4.79
N TYR A 92 -23.16 7.65 4.72
CA TYR A 92 -22.16 7.64 3.68
C TYR A 92 -22.75 6.85 2.51
N SER A 93 -23.37 7.57 1.58
CA SER A 93 -23.72 7.02 0.28
C SER A 93 -22.42 6.76 -0.47
N ILE A 94 -22.15 5.49 -0.72
CA ILE A 94 -21.14 5.06 -1.68
C ILE A 94 -21.72 5.38 -3.06
N ILE A 95 -21.14 6.37 -3.73
CA ILE A 95 -21.15 6.49 -5.20
C ILE A 95 -19.73 6.15 -5.63
#